data_AF-H8FYC6-F1
#
_entry.id   AF-H8FYC6-F1
#
_cell.length_a   1.000
_cell.length_b   1.000
_cell.length_c   1.000
_cell.angle_alpha   90.00
_cell.angle_beta   90.00
_cell.angle_gamma   90.00
#
_symmetry.space_group_name_H-M   'P 1'
#
loop_
_entity.id
_entity.type
_entity.pdbx_description
1 polymer ?
#
loop_
_entity_poly.entity_id
_entity_poly.type
_entity_poly.pdbx_seq_one_letter_code
_entity_poly.pdbx_strand_id
1 'polypeptide(L)'
;MEPRLPTLKEELDRKVLDAVEAILWRLESKQINQAQASEAANALFTATAGLIDREVLNVMCAIRDHDETEYVEREVLTKPGAMGTGVTIIERPVGAAVVRLMSKLGHDGSFGVNKIYRFDDAQHPAEAAFDAKTALLNRMKTLGWSPLCP
;
A
#
# COMPACT_ATOMS: atom_id res chain seq x y z
N MET A 1 -15.58 27.87 -19.57
CA MET A 1 -15.38 26.43 -19.27
C MET A 1 -16.71 25.90 -18.78
N GLU A 2 -17.30 24.94 -19.50
CA GLU A 2 -18.51 24.27 -19.01
C GLU A 2 -18.13 23.40 -17.78
N PRO A 3 -18.95 23.40 -16.72
CA PRO A 3 -18.69 22.54 -15.57
C PRO A 3 -18.83 21.07 -15.97
N ARG A 4 -17.73 20.31 -15.90
CA ARG A 4 -17.78 18.85 -16.07
C ARG A 4 -18.37 18.20 -14.83
N LEU A 5 -19.22 17.19 -15.02
CA LEU A 5 -19.64 16.34 -13.92
C LEU A 5 -18.43 15.56 -13.38
N PRO A 6 -18.32 15.39 -12.05
CA PRO A 6 -17.29 14.54 -11.47
C PRO A 6 -17.49 13.10 -11.90
N THR A 7 -16.40 12.38 -12.06
CA THR A 7 -16.41 10.93 -12.30
C THR A 7 -16.86 10.19 -11.03
N LEU A 8 -17.32 8.95 -11.19
CA LEU A 8 -17.67 8.09 -10.04
C LEU A 8 -16.50 7.92 -9.07
N LYS A 9 -15.27 7.88 -9.60
CA LYS A 9 -14.07 7.78 -8.79
C LYS A 9 -13.83 9.06 -7.97
N GLU A 10 -13.85 10.23 -8.61
CA GLU A 10 -13.71 11.51 -7.91
C GLU A 10 -14.79 11.72 -6.83
N GLU A 11 -16.02 11.29 -7.10
CA GLU A 11 -17.09 11.35 -6.11
C GLU A 11 -16.88 10.36 -4.95
N LEU A 12 -16.40 9.15 -5.24
CA LEU A 12 -16.06 8.15 -4.22
C LEU A 12 -14.93 8.67 -3.32
N ASP A 13 -13.86 9.19 -3.90
CA ASP A 13 -12.71 9.75 -3.17
C ASP A 13 -13.15 10.90 -2.27
N ARG A 14 -13.96 11.82 -2.79
CA ARG A 14 -14.53 12.92 -2.00
C ARG A 14 -15.33 12.41 -0.81
N LYS A 15 -16.22 11.43 -1.01
CA LYS A 15 -17.06 10.89 0.07
C LYS A 15 -16.26 10.16 1.14
N VAL A 16 -15.17 9.52 0.75
CA VAL A 16 -14.29 8.82 1.69
C VAL A 16 -13.48 9.83 2.49
N LEU A 17 -13.00 10.90 1.87
CA LEU A 17 -12.37 12.03 2.55
C LEU A 17 -13.30 12.66 3.61
N ASP A 18 -14.54 12.97 3.24
CA ASP A 18 -15.54 13.51 4.18
C ASP A 18 -15.74 12.58 5.39
N ALA A 19 -15.79 11.27 5.16
CA ALA A 19 -15.98 10.28 6.21
C ALA A 19 -14.74 10.13 7.11
N VAL A 20 -13.54 10.18 6.52
CA VAL A 20 -12.26 10.16 7.22
C VAL A 20 -12.11 11.38 8.12
N GLU A 21 -12.44 12.57 7.62
CA GLU A 21 -12.43 13.81 8.39
C GLU A 21 -13.40 13.72 9.59
N ALA A 22 -14.59 13.17 9.38
CA ALA A 22 -15.56 12.96 10.46
C ALA A 22 -15.04 12.00 11.54
N ILE A 23 -14.30 10.94 11.17
CA ILE A 23 -13.69 10.01 12.12
C ILE A 23 -12.60 10.72 12.92
N LEU A 24 -11.70 11.46 12.25
CA LEU A 24 -10.63 12.21 12.89
C LEU A 24 -11.19 13.22 13.89
N TRP A 25 -12.18 14.02 13.48
CA TRP A 25 -12.81 14.99 14.35
C TRP A 25 -13.46 14.35 15.59
N ARG A 26 -14.12 13.20 15.44
CA ARG A 26 -14.69 12.44 16.58
C ARG A 26 -13.63 11.89 17.52
N LEU A 27 -12.48 11.49 16.98
CA LEU A 27 -11.35 11.01 17.77
C LEU A 27 -10.70 12.16 18.55
N GLU A 28 -10.40 13.28 17.88
CA GLU A 28 -9.81 14.48 18.50
C GLU A 28 -10.72 15.10 19.56
N SER A 29 -12.03 15.12 19.30
CA SER A 29 -13.04 15.56 20.27
C SER A 29 -13.33 14.54 21.38
N LYS A 30 -12.62 13.41 21.40
CA LYS A 30 -12.77 12.30 22.37
C LYS A 30 -14.17 11.70 22.44
N GLN A 31 -14.97 11.84 21.38
CA GLN A 31 -16.28 11.20 21.26
C GLN A 31 -16.15 9.71 20.95
N ILE A 32 -15.05 9.31 20.31
CA ILE A 32 -14.66 7.91 20.09
C ILE A 32 -13.23 7.70 20.58
N ASN A 33 -12.88 6.44 20.87
CA ASN A 33 -11.51 6.04 21.18
C ASN A 33 -10.77 5.51 19.93
N GLN A 34 -9.47 5.23 20.09
CA GLN A 34 -8.61 4.77 18.99
C GLN A 34 -9.10 3.48 18.33
N ALA A 35 -9.57 2.51 19.12
CA ALA A 35 -10.07 1.24 18.61
C ALA A 35 -11.32 1.43 17.73
N GLN A 36 -12.22 2.31 18.16
CA GLN A 36 -13.42 2.67 17.38
C GLN A 36 -13.07 3.42 16.09
N ALA A 37 -12.07 4.30 16.13
CA ALA A 37 -11.59 5.00 14.93
C ALA A 37 -10.95 4.05 13.93
N SER A 38 -10.13 3.09 14.41
CA SER A 38 -9.49 2.07 13.57
C SER A 38 -10.52 1.15 12.91
N GLU A 39 -11.54 0.70 13.65
CA GLU A 39 -12.63 -0.12 13.10
C GLU A 39 -13.44 0.65 12.04
N ALA A 40 -13.74 1.93 12.30
CA ALA A 40 -14.45 2.78 11.34
C ALA A 40 -13.65 2.97 10.04
N ALA A 41 -12.33 3.19 10.15
CA ALA A 41 -11.45 3.27 8.98
C ALA A 41 -11.38 1.92 8.23
N ASN A 42 -11.37 0.79 8.93
CA ASN A 42 -11.39 -0.54 8.30
C ASN A 42 -12.71 -0.80 7.55
N ALA A 43 -13.84 -0.40 8.14
CA ALA A 43 -15.16 -0.51 7.50
C ALA A 43 -15.23 0.33 6.22
N LEU A 44 -14.70 1.57 6.23
CA LEU A 44 -14.58 2.42 5.05
C LEU A 44 -13.71 1.77 3.96
N PHE A 45 -12.60 1.16 4.35
CA PHE A 45 -11.69 0.50 3.41
C PHE A 45 -12.38 -0.69 2.73
N THR A 46 -13.10 -1.49 3.52
CA THR A 46 -13.87 -2.64 3.03
C THR A 46 -15.00 -2.19 2.10
N ALA A 47 -15.74 -1.14 2.49
CA ALA A 47 -16.86 -0.61 1.70
C ALA A 47 -16.41 -0.03 0.35
N THR A 48 -15.19 0.49 0.27
CA THR A 48 -14.61 1.05 -0.96
C THR A 48 -13.87 0.01 -1.79
N ALA A 49 -13.65 -1.19 -1.25
CA ALA A 49 -12.87 -2.27 -1.87
C ALA A 49 -11.48 -1.81 -2.38
N GLY A 50 -10.90 -0.76 -1.77
CA GLY A 50 -9.63 -0.19 -2.23
C GLY A 50 -9.68 0.52 -3.58
N LEU A 51 -10.88 0.89 -4.09
CA LEU A 51 -11.04 1.69 -5.31
C LEU A 51 -10.70 3.17 -5.12
N ILE A 52 -10.44 3.56 -3.87
CA ILE A 52 -10.07 4.91 -3.48
C ILE A 52 -8.63 5.24 -3.86
N ASP A 53 -8.38 6.53 -4.04
CA ASP A 53 -7.06 7.05 -4.31
C ASP A 53 -6.09 6.80 -3.17
N ARG A 54 -4.82 6.68 -3.57
CA ARG A 54 -3.72 6.30 -2.69
C ARG A 54 -3.50 7.28 -1.54
N GLU A 55 -3.73 8.56 -1.78
CA GLU A 55 -3.64 9.60 -0.76
C GLU A 55 -4.70 9.41 0.32
N VAL A 56 -5.94 9.12 -0.08
CA VAL A 56 -7.06 8.82 0.83
C VAL A 56 -6.78 7.57 1.65
N LEU A 57 -6.25 6.54 0.99
CA LEU A 57 -5.83 5.31 1.65
C LEU A 57 -4.72 5.55 2.70
N ASN A 58 -3.74 6.40 2.41
CA ASN A 58 -2.67 6.72 3.36
C ASN A 58 -3.22 7.39 4.63
N VAL A 59 -4.20 8.30 4.50
CA VAL A 59 -4.83 8.94 5.67
C VAL A 59 -5.60 7.91 6.50
N MET A 60 -6.31 7.00 5.84
CA MET A 60 -7.00 5.91 6.54
C MET A 60 -6.04 4.99 7.28
N CYS A 61 -4.90 4.65 6.68
CA CYS A 61 -3.86 3.86 7.33
C CYS A 61 -3.28 4.58 8.57
N ALA A 62 -3.12 5.90 8.52
CA ALA A 62 -2.65 6.68 9.66
C ALA A 62 -3.63 6.63 10.85
N ILE A 63 -4.94 6.52 10.60
CA ILE A 63 -5.96 6.42 11.65
C ILE A 63 -5.95 5.04 12.34
N ARG A 64 -5.53 3.99 11.63
CA ARG A 64 -5.68 2.61 12.10
C ARG A 64 -4.70 2.18 13.19
N ASP A 65 -3.77 3.04 13.59
CA ASP A 65 -2.78 2.87 14.66
C ASP A 65 -2.26 1.43 14.75
N HIS A 66 -1.37 1.10 13.82
CA HIS A 66 -0.55 -0.11 13.77
C HIS A 66 -1.09 -1.34 14.52
N ASP A 67 -2.12 -2.01 14.00
CA ASP A 67 -2.31 -3.43 14.30
C ASP A 67 -2.79 -4.23 13.07
N GLU A 68 -1.82 -4.99 12.55
CA GLU A 68 -1.91 -6.31 11.90
C GLU A 68 -2.78 -6.55 10.65
N THR A 69 -3.45 -5.55 10.09
CA THR A 69 -3.96 -5.64 8.70
C THR A 69 -3.30 -4.57 7.85
N GLU A 70 -1.98 -4.70 7.73
CA GLU A 70 -1.16 -3.97 6.79
C GLU A 70 -1.71 -4.21 5.37
N TYR A 71 -2.36 -3.21 4.78
CA TYR A 71 -2.56 -3.25 3.34
C TYR A 71 -1.17 -3.25 2.71
N VAL A 72 -0.87 -4.30 1.95
CA VAL A 72 0.46 -4.51 1.40
C VAL A 72 0.40 -4.38 -0.10
N GLU A 73 1.12 -3.40 -0.64
CA GLU A 73 1.31 -3.31 -2.08
C GLU A 73 2.34 -4.35 -2.51
N ARG A 74 1.95 -5.24 -3.43
CA ARG A 74 2.83 -6.29 -3.98
C ARG A 74 2.96 -6.13 -5.48
N GLU A 75 4.20 -6.17 -5.95
CA GLU A 75 4.54 -6.28 -7.35
C GLU A 75 5.16 -7.64 -7.59
N VAL A 76 4.50 -8.48 -8.39
CA VAL A 76 5.01 -9.79 -8.78
C VAL A 76 5.74 -9.65 -10.11
N LEU A 77 7.02 -9.97 -10.10
CA LEU A 77 7.92 -9.86 -11.23
C LEU A 77 8.37 -11.25 -11.69
N THR A 78 8.41 -11.43 -13.00
CA THR A 78 8.90 -12.66 -13.64
C THR A 78 10.04 -12.36 -14.59
N LYS A 79 10.96 -13.32 -14.73
CA LYS A 79 12.03 -13.26 -15.73
C LYS A 79 12.24 -14.65 -16.33
N PRO A 80 12.15 -14.80 -17.67
CA PRO A 80 12.52 -16.04 -18.32
C PRO A 80 14.00 -16.36 -18.07
N GLY A 81 14.31 -17.59 -17.67
CA GLY A 81 15.66 -18.09 -17.46
C GLY A 81 15.88 -19.44 -18.15
N ALA A 82 17.14 -19.81 -18.35
CA ALA A 82 17.53 -21.06 -19.02
C ALA A 82 17.03 -22.33 -18.32
N MET A 83 16.69 -22.25 -17.02
CA MET A 83 16.16 -23.36 -16.20
C MET A 83 14.71 -23.13 -15.73
N GLY A 84 13.98 -22.20 -16.35
CA GLY A 84 12.59 -21.87 -16.00
C GLY A 84 12.37 -20.38 -15.70
N THR A 85 11.13 -20.01 -15.44
CA THR A 85 10.75 -18.62 -15.10
C THR A 85 11.11 -18.32 -13.66
N GLY A 86 12.03 -17.37 -13.45
CA GLY A 86 12.31 -16.81 -12.13
C GLY A 86 11.15 -15.92 -11.69
N VAL A 87 10.75 -16.02 -10.41
CA VAL A 87 9.72 -15.19 -9.80
C VAL A 87 10.33 -14.40 -8.64
N THR A 88 9.96 -13.13 -8.53
CA THR A 88 10.34 -12.25 -7.42
C THR A 88 9.17 -11.37 -7.05
N ILE A 89 9.01 -11.09 -5.77
CA ILE A 89 7.98 -10.19 -5.26
C ILE A 89 8.66 -9.01 -4.58
N ILE A 90 8.25 -7.80 -4.96
CA ILE A 90 8.55 -6.58 -4.20
C ILE A 90 7.31 -6.25 -3.39
N GLU A 91 7.48 -6.17 -2.08
CA GLU A 91 6.41 -5.96 -1.13
C GLU A 91 6.67 -4.68 -0.33
N ARG A 92 5.63 -3.88 -0.12
CA ARG A 92 5.66 -2.72 0.78
C ARG A 92 4.33 -2.60 1.52
N PRO A 93 4.33 -2.74 2.85
CA PRO A 93 3.18 -2.36 3.66
C PRO A 93 2.91 -0.85 3.53
N VAL A 94 1.66 -0.47 3.32
CA VAL A 94 1.26 0.94 3.21
C VAL A 94 1.37 1.61 4.57
N GLY A 95 1.92 2.83 4.58
CA GLY A 95 2.30 3.55 5.80
C GLY A 95 3.61 3.10 6.44
N ALA A 96 4.21 1.97 6.05
CA ALA A 96 5.42 1.48 6.69
C ALA A 96 6.73 1.98 6.04
N ALA A 97 7.77 2.07 6.87
CA ALA A 97 9.13 2.44 6.49
C ALA A 97 9.96 1.25 5.98
N VAL A 98 9.33 0.27 5.31
CA VAL A 98 9.98 -0.99 4.92
C VAL A 98 9.60 -1.43 3.52
N VAL A 99 10.58 -1.95 2.78
CA VAL A 99 10.40 -2.66 1.51
C VAL A 99 11.01 -4.05 1.63
N ARG A 100 10.27 -5.08 1.27
CA ARG A 100 10.73 -6.48 1.29
C ARG A 100 10.87 -6.99 -0.14
N LEU A 101 12.00 -7.62 -0.44
CA LEU A 101 12.25 -8.31 -1.70
C LEU A 101 12.31 -9.81 -1.42
N MET A 102 11.44 -10.57 -2.08
CA MET A 102 11.29 -12.00 -1.87
C MET A 102 11.58 -12.74 -3.18
N SER A 103 12.55 -13.66 -3.19
CA SER A 103 12.95 -14.39 -4.40
C SER A 103 13.38 -15.82 -4.06
N LYS A 104 12.41 -16.68 -3.79
CA LYS A 104 12.54 -18.14 -3.85
C LYS A 104 11.17 -18.71 -3.55
N LEU A 105 10.65 -19.60 -4.40
CA LEU A 105 9.74 -20.61 -3.90
C LEU A 105 10.59 -21.60 -3.10
N GLY A 106 10.35 -21.72 -1.80
CA GLY A 106 10.72 -22.93 -1.07
C GLY A 106 10.03 -24.15 -1.69
N HIS A 107 10.53 -25.36 -1.41
CA HIS A 107 9.86 -26.60 -1.86
C HIS A 107 8.42 -26.76 -1.31
N ASP A 108 8.05 -25.95 -0.34
CA ASP A 108 6.72 -25.83 0.29
C ASP A 108 5.82 -24.75 -0.34
N GLY A 109 6.29 -24.04 -1.38
CA GLY A 109 5.55 -22.94 -2.00
C GLY A 109 5.61 -21.62 -1.22
N SER A 110 6.40 -21.54 -0.14
CA SER A 110 6.60 -20.30 0.61
C SER A 110 7.59 -19.37 -0.11
N PHE A 111 7.34 -18.06 -0.05
CA PHE A 111 8.29 -17.06 -0.52
C PHE A 111 9.28 -16.71 0.59
N GLY A 112 10.56 -17.03 0.39
CA GLY A 112 11.61 -16.57 1.28
C GLY A 112 11.87 -15.06 1.12
N VAL A 113 11.85 -14.31 2.23
CA VAL A 113 12.30 -12.91 2.24
C VAL A 113 13.83 -12.90 2.07
N ASN A 114 14.29 -12.45 0.91
CA ASN A 114 15.72 -12.41 0.62
C ASN A 114 16.39 -11.15 1.12
N LYS A 115 15.66 -10.03 1.08
CA LYS A 115 16.21 -8.74 1.47
C LYS A 115 15.13 -7.83 2.03
N ILE A 116 15.48 -7.13 3.10
CA ILE A 116 14.63 -6.14 3.75
C ILE A 116 15.38 -4.81 3.70
N TYR A 117 14.72 -3.79 3.19
CA TYR A 117 15.19 -2.41 3.19
C TYR A 117 14.37 -1.64 4.21
N ARG A 118 15.02 -1.03 5.21
CA ARG A 118 14.39 -0.22 6.26
C ARG A 118 14.78 1.24 6.08
N PHE A 119 13.84 2.13 6.36
CA PHE A 119 13.97 3.58 6.17
C PHE A 119 13.58 4.34 7.44
N ASP A 120 13.70 3.69 8.60
CA ASP A 120 13.27 4.21 9.90
C ASP A 120 13.92 5.56 10.24
N ASP A 121 15.15 5.81 9.77
CA ASP A 121 15.93 7.04 10.03
C ASP A 121 15.65 8.19 9.05
N ALA A 122 14.79 8.02 8.05
CA ALA A 122 14.50 9.07 7.08
C ALA A 122 13.59 10.16 7.69
N GLN A 123 13.70 11.39 7.17
CA GLN A 123 12.80 12.49 7.58
C GLN A 123 11.32 12.17 7.34
N HIS A 124 11.03 11.45 6.24
CA HIS A 124 9.71 10.93 5.91
C HIS A 124 9.80 9.41 5.60
N PRO A 125 9.78 8.53 6.63
CA PRO A 125 10.09 7.10 6.47
C PRO A 125 9.21 6.33 5.48
N ALA A 126 7.90 6.58 5.51
CA ALA A 126 6.95 5.90 4.63
C ALA A 126 7.09 6.34 3.16
N GLU A 127 7.39 7.62 2.93
CA GLU A 127 7.64 8.18 1.60
C GLU A 127 8.97 7.65 1.03
N ALA A 128 10.04 7.64 1.84
CA ALA A 128 11.32 7.07 1.46
C ALA A 128 11.21 5.57 1.07
N ALA A 129 10.41 4.80 1.82
CA ALA A 129 10.13 3.41 1.48
C ALA A 129 9.33 3.28 0.16
N PHE A 130 8.40 4.19 -0.12
CA PHE A 130 7.69 4.21 -1.39
C PHE A 130 8.62 4.50 -2.58
N ASP A 131 9.44 5.54 -2.48
CA ASP A 131 10.39 5.91 -3.54
C ASP A 131 11.38 4.78 -3.80
N ALA A 132 11.86 4.13 -2.73
CA ALA A 132 12.73 2.98 -2.83
C ALA A 132 12.06 1.79 -3.54
N LYS A 133 10.78 1.51 -3.27
CA LYS A 133 10.01 0.48 -3.99
C LYS A 133 9.95 0.81 -5.48
N THR A 134 9.62 2.05 -5.84
CA THR A 134 9.51 2.51 -7.23
C THR A 134 10.86 2.41 -7.96
N ALA A 135 11.94 2.85 -7.31
CA ALA A 135 13.29 2.72 -7.84
C ALA A 135 13.70 1.25 -8.05
N LEU A 136 13.37 0.38 -7.09
CA LEU A 136 13.65 -1.06 -7.17
C LEU A 136 12.87 -1.70 -8.33
N LEU A 137 11.59 -1.36 -8.50
CA LEU A 137 10.77 -1.84 -9.61
C LEU A 137 11.36 -1.44 -10.96
N ASN A 138 11.74 -0.17 -11.11
CA ASN A 138 12.36 0.33 -12.35
C ASN A 138 13.70 -0.35 -12.64
N ARG A 139 14.52 -0.56 -11.61
CA ARG A 139 15.79 -1.30 -11.74
C ARG A 139 15.56 -2.76 -12.13
N MET A 140 14.53 -3.41 -11.62
CA MET A 140 14.22 -4.79 -11.99
C MET A 140 13.78 -4.86 -13.46
N LYS A 141 12.98 -3.89 -13.92
CA LYS A 141 12.60 -3.76 -15.34
C LYS A 141 13.82 -3.62 -16.26
N THR A 142 14.79 -2.78 -15.90
CA THR A 142 16.03 -2.64 -16.70
C THR A 142 16.88 -3.91 -16.72
N LEU A 143 16.77 -4.76 -15.69
CA LEU A 143 17.40 -6.08 -15.63
C LEU A 143 16.62 -7.17 -16.37
N GLY A 144 15.54 -6.81 -17.09
CA GLY A 144 14.73 -7.74 -17.89
C GLY A 144 13.67 -8.51 -17.10
N TRP A 145 13.29 -8.04 -15.91
CA TRP A 145 12.12 -8.55 -15.19
C TRP A 145 10.86 -7.83 -15.66
N SER A 146 9.76 -8.57 -15.80
CA SER A 146 8.46 -8.03 -16.23
C SER A 146 7.38 -8.27 -15.18
N PRO A 147 6.43 -7.34 -14.98
CA PRO A 147 5.25 -7.59 -14.15
C PRO A 147 4.49 -8.84 -14.63
N LEU A 148 4.01 -9.66 -13.70
CA LEU A 148 3.22 -10.85 -14.01
C LEU A 148 1.83 -10.48 -14.56
N CYS A 149 1.27 -9.36 -14.12
CA CYS A 149 0.07 -8.76 -14.69
C CYS A 149 0.40 -7.36 -15.25
N PRO A 150 0.01 -7.05 -16.49
CA PRO A 150 0.19 -5.73 -17.10
C PRO A 150 -0.74 -4.66 -16.53
#